data_AF-A0A017S9S0-F1
#
_entry.id   AF-A0A017S9S0-F1
#
_cell.length_a   1.000
_cell.length_b   1.000
_cell.length_c   1.000
_cell.angle_alpha   90.00
_cell.angle_beta   90.00
_cell.angle_gamma   90.00
#
_symmetry.space_group_name_H-M   'P 1'
#
loop_
_entity.id
_entity.type
_entity.pdbx_description
1 polymer ?
#
loop_
_entity_poly.entity_id
_entity_poly.type
_entity_poly.pdbx_seq_one_letter_code
_entity_poly.pdbx_strand_id
1 'polypeptide(L)'
;MPPRRVISVDQKRPLRAQKRRDPSLSNITLCEWFKSTYQQPIALSSVSEILSSRYAFLDDTSVSQRAPTQRSDPKRLQREHWPELKDNLFQWMQGAEQHIMICAITLREKAEFFWRNLEKYQNNIQRQEIQNRRQVDIRGYFGGQS
;
A
#
# COMPACT_ATOMS: atom_id res chain seq x y z
N MET A 1 -13.34 20.26 -4.89
CA MET A 1 -12.18 20.39 -3.98
C MET A 1 -11.00 19.64 -4.58
N PRO A 2 -9.80 20.22 -4.63
CA PRO A 2 -8.62 19.51 -5.14
C PRO A 2 -8.29 18.28 -4.27
N PRO A 3 -7.80 17.18 -4.86
CA PRO A 3 -7.50 15.96 -4.13
C PRO A 3 -6.38 16.18 -3.11
N ARG A 4 -6.52 15.63 -1.89
CA ARG A 4 -5.50 15.71 -0.85
C ARG A 4 -4.26 14.94 -1.29
N ARG A 5 -3.16 15.66 -1.54
CA ARG A 5 -1.88 15.04 -1.86
C ARG A 5 -1.24 14.49 -0.59
N VAL A 6 -0.80 13.24 -0.65
CA VAL A 6 -0.11 12.57 0.47
C VAL A 6 1.28 13.17 0.61
N ILE A 7 1.67 13.53 1.83
CA ILE A 7 3.01 14.03 2.15
C ILE A 7 3.88 12.84 2.54
N SER A 8 4.97 12.62 1.81
CA SER A 8 5.88 11.51 2.06
C SER A 8 6.73 11.74 3.31
N VAL A 9 7.28 10.66 3.88
CA VAL A 9 8.20 10.75 5.03
C VAL A 9 9.43 11.61 4.68
N ASP A 10 9.94 11.48 3.46
CA ASP A 10 11.08 12.27 2.96
C ASP A 10 10.78 13.76 2.90
N GLN A 11 9.52 14.15 2.72
CA GLN A 11 9.10 15.55 2.72
C GLN A 11 8.88 16.08 4.15
N LYS A 12 8.44 15.22 5.07
CA LYS A 12 8.20 15.59 6.48
C LYS A 12 9.49 15.87 7.24
N ARG A 13 10.55 15.09 7.00
CA ARG A 13 11.82 15.25 7.72
C ARG A 13 12.48 16.62 7.48
N PRO A 14 12.63 17.11 6.24
CA PRO A 14 13.16 18.45 5.97
C PRO A 14 12.33 19.57 6.60
N LEU A 15 10.99 19.43 6.62
CA LEU A 15 10.11 20.39 7.29
C LEU A 15 10.42 20.48 8.79
N ARG A 16 10.59 19.35 9.47
CA ARG A 16 10.98 19.30 10.89
C ARG A 16 12.40 19.83 11.11
N ALA A 17 13.34 19.50 10.23
CA ALA A 17 14.71 20.01 10.29
C ALA A 17 14.75 21.54 10.14
N GLN A 18 13.93 22.11 9.26
CA GLN A 18 13.82 23.56 9.05
C GLN A 18 13.30 24.27 10.31
N LYS A 19 12.24 23.75 10.95
CA LYS A 19 11.71 24.31 12.21
C LYS A 19 12.68 24.13 13.39
N ARG A 20 13.50 23.08 13.40
CA ARG A 20 14.57 22.92 14.40
C ARG A 20 15.72 23.90 14.19
N ARG A 21 16.08 24.17 12.93
CA ARG A 21 17.11 25.15 12.57
C ARG A 21 16.70 26.57 12.96
N ASP A 22 15.42 26.90 12.77
CA ASP A 22 14.86 28.18 13.16
C ASP A 22 13.51 28.00 13.90
N PRO A 23 13.57 27.89 15.24
CA PRO A 23 12.38 27.74 16.07
C PRO A 23 11.44 28.94 16.03
N SER A 24 11.90 30.11 15.59
CA SER A 24 11.08 31.34 15.54
C SER A 24 10.12 31.37 14.35
N LEU A 25 10.38 30.55 13.32
CA LEU A 25 9.55 30.52 12.11
C LEU A 25 8.09 30.21 12.40
N SER A 26 7.19 31.01 11.83
CA SER A 26 5.77 30.73 11.89
C SER A 26 5.40 29.51 11.03
N ASN A 27 4.29 28.85 11.37
CA ASN A 27 3.79 27.74 10.55
C ASN A 27 3.37 28.21 9.14
N ILE A 28 3.02 29.49 8.98
CA ILE A 28 2.69 30.09 7.67
C ILE A 28 3.94 30.16 6.80
N THR A 29 5.05 30.66 7.35
CA THR A 29 6.34 30.71 6.65
C THR A 29 6.84 29.33 6.27
N LEU A 30 6.61 28.32 7.13
CA LEU A 30 6.91 26.93 6.82
C LEU A 30 6.05 26.37 5.67
N CYS A 31 4.77 26.76 5.59
CA CYS A 31 3.91 26.40 4.46
C CYS A 31 4.44 26.98 3.15
N GLU A 32 4.86 28.25 3.15
CA GLU A 32 5.44 28.93 1.99
C GLU A 32 6.75 28.28 1.55
N TRP A 33 7.64 28.01 2.51
CA TRP A 33 8.88 27.28 2.27
C TRP A 33 8.62 25.90 1.66
N PHE A 34 7.64 25.15 2.19
CA PHE A 34 7.27 23.84 1.67
C PHE A 34 6.71 23.92 0.25
N LYS A 35 5.86 24.91 -0.02
CA LYS A 35 5.31 25.15 -1.37
C LYS A 35 6.40 25.52 -2.36
N SER A 36 7.38 26.33 -1.96
CA SER A 36 8.52 26.70 -2.80
C SER A 36 9.42 25.50 -3.08
N THR A 37 9.70 24.68 -2.07
CA THR A 37 10.63 23.54 -2.16
C THR A 37 10.07 22.37 -2.96
N TYR A 38 8.79 22.02 -2.74
CA TYR A 38 8.17 20.81 -3.32
C TYR A 38 7.10 21.12 -4.37
N GLN A 39 6.88 22.39 -4.71
CA GLN A 39 5.83 22.83 -5.62
C GLN A 39 4.44 22.28 -5.24
N GLN A 40 4.26 22.01 -3.95
CA GLN A 40 3.08 21.36 -3.40
C GLN A 40 2.52 22.20 -2.25
N PRO A 41 1.23 22.59 -2.30
CA PRO A 41 0.61 23.27 -1.17
C PRO A 41 0.41 22.31 0.01
N ILE A 42 0.59 22.83 1.22
CA ILE A 42 0.37 22.12 2.47
C ILE A 42 -0.58 22.93 3.36
N ALA A 43 -1.49 22.23 4.05
CA ALA A 43 -2.39 22.87 5.01
C ALA A 43 -1.64 23.16 6.32
N LEU A 44 -1.99 24.27 6.98
CA LEU A 44 -1.44 24.64 8.29
C LEU A 44 -1.64 23.55 9.34
N SER A 45 -2.80 22.88 9.33
CA SER A 45 -3.08 21.75 10.21
C SER A 45 -2.11 20.58 9.98
N SER A 46 -1.76 20.30 8.73
CA SER A 46 -0.77 19.28 8.39
C SER A 46 0.62 19.66 8.87
N VAL A 47 1.01 20.94 8.77
CA VAL A 47 2.29 21.42 9.32
C VAL A 47 2.33 21.22 10.83
N SER A 48 1.29 21.66 11.56
CA SER A 48 1.20 21.46 13.01
C SER A 48 1.24 19.98 13.38
N GLU A 49 0.56 19.11 12.62
CA GLU A 49 0.60 17.66 12.84
C GLU A 49 2.01 17.09 12.61
N ILE A 50 2.70 17.48 11.54
CA ILE A 50 4.06 17.02 11.23
C ILE A 50 5.07 17.50 12.27
N LEU A 51 4.87 18.68 12.86
CA LEU A 51 5.71 19.22 13.92
C LEU A 51 5.43 18.61 15.30
N SER A 52 4.28 17.95 15.49
CA SER A 52 3.93 17.31 16.76
C SER A 52 4.87 16.16 17.16
N SER A 53 4.74 15.71 18.41
CA SER A 53 5.48 14.56 18.97
C SER A 53 5.27 13.27 18.17
N ARG A 54 4.13 13.14 17.47
CA ARG A 54 3.81 11.98 16.62
C ARG A 54 4.91 11.68 15.60
N TYR A 55 5.62 12.70 15.11
CA TYR A 55 6.68 12.56 14.11
C TYR A 55 8.07 12.89 14.66
N ALA A 56 8.26 12.93 15.98
CA ALA A 56 9.56 13.16 16.60
C ALA A 56 10.61 12.11 16.20
N PHE A 57 10.18 10.87 15.94
CA PHE A 57 11.03 9.79 15.44
C PHE A 57 11.72 10.08 14.10
N LEU A 58 11.24 11.07 13.33
CA LEU A 58 11.88 11.49 12.08
C LEU A 58 13.14 12.33 12.31
N ASP A 59 13.32 12.84 13.52
CA ASP A 59 14.47 13.65 13.89
C ASP A 59 15.73 12.81 14.14
N ASP A 60 15.55 11.54 14.52
CA ASP A 60 16.62 10.59 14.72
C ASP A 60 17.21 10.14 13.38
N THR A 61 18.47 10.50 13.16
CA THR A 61 19.19 10.21 11.90
C THR A 61 19.62 8.74 11.81
N SER A 62 19.67 8.04 12.94
CA SER A 62 20.03 6.61 13.06
C SER A 62 19.01 5.66 12.41
N VAL A 63 17.76 6.11 12.22
CA VAL A 63 16.71 5.31 11.57
C VAL A 63 16.83 5.36 10.04
N SER A 64 17.66 6.26 9.49
CA SER A 64 17.67 6.56 8.05
C SER A 64 18.65 5.75 7.19
N GLN A 65 19.53 4.95 7.80
CA GLN A 65 20.52 4.16 7.04
C GLN A 65 20.07 2.73 6.72
N ARG A 66 18.89 2.30 7.17
CA ARG A 66 18.29 1.09 6.60
C ARG A 66 17.67 1.47 5.26
N ALA A 67 18.28 0.95 4.20
CA ALA A 67 17.87 1.03 2.81
C ALA A 67 16.34 0.92 2.62
N PRO A 68 15.77 1.46 1.53
CA PRO A 68 14.33 1.45 1.26
C PRO A 68 13.87 0.07 0.80
N THR A 69 13.99 -0.95 1.64
CA THR A 69 13.21 -2.18 1.53
C THR A 69 12.13 -2.10 2.60
N GLN A 70 10.89 -1.92 2.16
CA GLN A 70 9.66 -1.88 2.98
C GLN A 70 9.37 -0.55 3.69
N ARG A 71 8.88 0.42 2.91
CA ARG A 71 7.92 1.40 3.43
C ARG A 71 6.59 0.72 3.73
N SER A 72 6.50 0.04 4.85
CA SER A 72 5.23 -0.26 5.49
C SER A 72 4.90 0.89 6.43
N ASP A 73 4.13 1.86 5.93
CA ASP A 73 3.22 2.62 6.81
C ASP A 73 2.48 1.55 7.65
N PRO A 74 2.55 1.54 8.99
CA PRO A 74 1.83 0.51 9.76
C PRO A 74 0.31 0.59 9.56
N LYS A 75 -0.20 1.73 9.07
CA LYS A 75 -1.59 1.91 8.62
C LYS A 75 -1.88 1.45 7.19
N ARG A 76 -0.85 1.16 6.38
CA ARG A 76 -0.94 0.62 5.00
C ARG A 76 -0.36 -0.79 4.87
N LEU A 77 -0.04 -1.46 5.97
CA LEU A 77 -0.16 -2.91 6.02
C LEU A 77 -1.65 -3.20 5.80
N GLN A 78 -2.07 -3.23 4.52
CA GLN A 78 -3.16 -4.10 4.13
C GLN A 78 -2.81 -5.42 4.80
N ARG A 79 -3.68 -5.90 5.70
CA ARG A 79 -3.60 -7.27 6.17
C ARG A 79 -3.52 -8.09 4.90
N GLU A 80 -2.34 -8.59 4.58
CA GLU A 80 -2.15 -9.35 3.36
C GLU A 80 -3.13 -10.51 3.48
N HIS A 81 -4.14 -10.53 2.60
CA HIS A 81 -5.23 -11.48 2.74
C HIS A 81 -4.73 -12.92 2.53
N TRP A 82 -3.56 -13.09 1.88
CA TRP A 82 -3.05 -14.37 1.40
C TRP A 82 -1.50 -14.47 1.53
N PRO A 83 -0.92 -14.32 2.73
CA PRO A 83 0.54 -14.29 2.90
C PRO A 83 1.18 -15.59 2.39
N GLU A 84 0.55 -16.73 2.69
CA GLU A 84 1.03 -18.06 2.28
C GLU A 84 1.02 -18.26 0.76
N LEU A 85 0.02 -17.72 0.05
CA LEU A 85 -0.02 -17.79 -1.40
C LEU A 85 1.14 -16.99 -2.01
N LYS A 86 1.34 -15.79 -1.49
CA LYS A 86 2.41 -14.88 -1.93
C LYS A 86 3.78 -15.50 -1.68
N ASP A 87 3.99 -16.14 -0.53
CA ASP A 87 5.26 -16.78 -0.18
C ASP A 87 5.57 -17.96 -1.12
N ASN A 88 4.59 -18.84 -1.39
CA ASN A 88 4.77 -19.95 -2.34
C ASN A 88 5.03 -19.46 -3.77
N LEU A 89 4.29 -18.42 -4.20
CA LEU A 89 4.48 -17.82 -5.52
C LEU A 89 5.87 -17.16 -5.63
N PHE A 90 6.32 -16.48 -4.58
CA PHE A 90 7.62 -15.82 -4.54
C PHE A 90 8.77 -16.84 -4.56
N GLN A 91 8.68 -17.93 -3.78
CA GLN A 91 9.65 -19.02 -3.81
C GLN A 91 9.71 -19.67 -5.21
N TRP A 92 8.56 -19.90 -5.83
CA TRP A 92 8.52 -20.41 -7.20
C TRP A 92 9.16 -19.43 -8.20
N MET A 93 8.86 -18.14 -8.10
CA MET A 93 9.46 -17.11 -8.98
C MET A 93 10.98 -17.08 -8.85
N GLN A 94 11.52 -17.14 -7.63
CA GLN A 94 12.97 -17.15 -7.39
C GLN A 94 13.68 -18.34 -8.07
N GLY A 95 13.02 -19.51 -8.13
CA GLY A 95 13.55 -20.67 -8.86
C GLY A 95 13.30 -20.63 -10.37
N ALA A 96 12.19 -20.03 -10.80
CA ALA A 96 11.78 -19.99 -12.20
C ALA A 96 12.49 -18.90 -13.02
N GLU A 97 12.95 -17.82 -12.38
CA GLU A 97 13.64 -16.70 -13.03
C GLU A 97 14.90 -17.13 -13.78
N GLN A 98 15.52 -18.24 -13.38
CA GLN A 98 16.70 -18.80 -14.06
C GLN A 98 16.36 -19.56 -15.36
N HIS A 99 15.11 -19.95 -15.57
CA HIS A 99 14.72 -20.87 -16.64
C HIS A 99 13.56 -20.37 -17.53
N ILE A 100 12.73 -19.44 -17.05
CA ILE A 100 11.51 -19.00 -17.72
C ILE A 100 11.36 -17.47 -17.60
N MET A 101 11.01 -16.82 -18.70
CA MET A 101 10.56 -15.43 -18.67
C MET A 101 9.20 -15.34 -17.97
N ILE A 102 9.19 -14.84 -16.74
CA ILE A 102 7.98 -14.74 -15.92
C ILE A 102 7.09 -13.63 -16.49
N CYS A 103 6.07 -14.01 -17.25
CA CYS A 103 5.04 -13.09 -17.72
C CYS A 103 3.79 -13.16 -16.83
N ALA A 104 2.92 -12.15 -16.92
CA ALA A 104 1.71 -12.06 -16.11
C ALA A 104 0.76 -13.27 -16.27
N ILE A 105 0.81 -13.94 -17.43
CA ILE A 105 -0.01 -15.13 -17.72
C ILE A 105 0.51 -16.34 -16.93
N THR A 106 1.81 -16.64 -17.04
CA THR A 106 2.45 -17.75 -16.29
C THR A 106 2.33 -17.55 -14.78
N LEU A 107 2.40 -16.29 -14.33
CA LEU A 107 2.20 -15.94 -12.92
C LEU A 107 0.76 -16.25 -12.47
N ARG A 108 -0.24 -15.95 -13.30
CA ARG A 108 -1.65 -16.26 -13.01
C ARG A 108 -1.90 -17.76 -12.94
N GLU A 109 -1.41 -18.52 -13.92
CA GLU A 109 -1.56 -19.99 -13.95
C GLU A 109 -0.95 -20.64 -12.69
N LYS A 110 0.22 -20.17 -12.26
CA LYS A 110 0.85 -20.66 -11.03
C LYS A 110 0.14 -20.20 -9.76
N ALA A 111 -0.37 -18.98 -9.74
CA ALA A 111 -1.20 -18.51 -8.64
C ALA A 111 -2.46 -19.37 -8.49
N GLU A 112 -3.15 -19.72 -9.58
CA GLU A 112 -4.32 -20.59 -9.57
C GLU A 112 -3.99 -22.01 -9.10
N PHE A 113 -2.84 -22.55 -9.51
CA PHE A 113 -2.35 -23.84 -9.04
C PHE A 113 -2.13 -23.84 -7.52
N PHE A 114 -1.40 -22.85 -6.98
CA PHE A 114 -1.20 -22.75 -5.53
C PHE A 114 -2.51 -22.48 -4.78
N TRP A 115 -3.42 -21.71 -5.37
CA TRP A 115 -4.73 -21.42 -4.79
C TRP A 115 -5.58 -22.68 -4.59
N ARG A 116 -5.53 -23.62 -5.54
CA ARG A 116 -6.27 -24.91 -5.47
C ARG A 116 -5.62 -25.93 -4.53
N ASN A 117 -4.29 -25.89 -4.42
CA ASN A 117 -3.51 -26.89 -3.69
C ASN A 117 -3.21 -26.53 -2.24
N LEU A 118 -3.39 -25.26 -1.85
CA LEU A 118 -3.27 -24.84 -0.45
C LEU A 118 -4.57 -25.18 0.31
N GLU A 119 -4.49 -26.18 1.19
CA GLU A 119 -5.61 -26.68 2.02
C GLU A 119 -6.33 -25.56 2.79
N LYS A 120 -5.59 -24.53 3.23
CA LYS A 120 -6.13 -23.35 3.93
C LYS A 120 -7.10 -22.51 3.09
N TYR A 121 -7.01 -22.54 1.77
CA TYR A 121 -7.87 -21.76 0.87
C TYR A 121 -8.95 -22.60 0.16
N GLN A 122 -8.90 -23.93 0.26
CA GLN A 122 -9.96 -24.82 -0.26
C GLN A 122 -11.35 -24.52 0.34
N ASN A 123 -11.40 -24.15 1.62
CA ASN A 123 -12.65 -23.77 2.29
C ASN A 123 -13.28 -22.48 1.75
N ASN A 124 -12.49 -21.59 1.12
CA ASN A 124 -13.00 -20.36 0.49
C ASN A 124 -13.51 -20.61 -0.93
N ILE A 125 -12.94 -21.59 -1.65
CA ILE A 125 -13.41 -21.99 -2.99
C ILE A 125 -14.84 -22.53 -2.89
N GLN A 126 -15.11 -23.41 -1.93
CA GLN A 126 -16.45 -23.97 -1.73
C GLN A 126 -17.50 -22.89 -1.40
N ARG A 127 -17.14 -21.86 -0.63
CA ARG A 127 -18.05 -20.75 -0.30
C ARG A 127 -18.35 -19.86 -1.51
N GLN A 128 -17.38 -19.59 -2.37
CA GLN A 128 -17.59 -18.81 -3.59
C GLN A 128 -18.36 -19.59 -4.66
N GLU A 129 -18.16 -20.91 -4.78
CA GLU A 129 -18.92 -21.77 -5.69
C GLU A 129 -20.40 -21.88 -5.30
N ILE A 130 -20.71 -21.97 -4.00
CA ILE A 130 -22.09 -21.97 -3.50
C ILE A 130 -22.79 -20.62 -3.78
N GLN A 131 -22.06 -19.49 -3.68
CA GLN A 131 -22.60 -18.17 -4.02
C GLN A 131 -22.81 -17.97 -5.52
N ASN A 132 -21.87 -18.43 -6.36
CA ASN A 132 -22.02 -18.37 -7.82
C ASN A 132 -23.14 -19.27 -8.33
N ARG A 133 -23.32 -20.49 -7.80
CA ARG A 133 -24.45 -21.36 -8.16
C ARG A 133 -25.81 -20.72 -7.84
N ARG A 134 -25.93 -19.98 -6.74
CA ARG A 134 -27.15 -19.24 -6.39
C ARG A 134 -27.46 -18.05 -7.32
N GLN A 135 -26.46 -17.48 -8.00
CA GLN A 135 -26.68 -16.42 -8.99
C GLN A 135 -27.11 -16.94 -10.36
N VAL A 136 -26.72 -18.16 -10.73
CA VAL A 136 -27.11 -18.75 -12.02
C VAL A 136 -28.59 -19.15 -12.02
N ASP A 137 -29.14 -19.56 -10.88
CA ASP A 137 -30.57 -19.95 -10.76
C ASP A 137 -31.56 -18.78 -10.89
N ILE A 138 -31.15 -17.54 -10.58
CA ILE A 138 -32.04 -16.36 -10.71
C ILE A 138 -32.15 -15.88 -12.16
N ARG A 139 -31.17 -16.20 -13.01
CA ARG A 139 -31.13 -15.74 -14.41
C ARG A 139 -31.87 -16.67 -15.38
N GLY A 140 -32.28 -17.87 -14.94
CA GLY A 140 -33.04 -18.84 -15.73
C GLY A 140 -34.57 -18.66 -15.73
N TYR A 141 -35.12 -17.83 -14.84
CA TYR A 141 -36.58 -17.71 -14.64
C TYR A 141 -37.25 -16.50 -15.32
N PHE A 142 -36.49 -15.59 -15.95
CA PHE A 142 -37.03 -14.37 -16.60
C PHE A 142 -36.65 -14.23 -18.07
N GLY A 143 -36.77 -15.32 -18.84
CA GLY A 143 -36.45 -15.34 -20.27
C GLY A 143 -37.43 -16.19 -21.08
N GLY A 144 -38.72 -15.97 -20.90
CA GLY A 144 -39.75 -16.73 -21.62
C GLY A 144 -41.10 -16.02 -21.57
N GLN A 145 -41.23 -14.94 -22.34
CA GLN A 145 -42.47 -14.53 -22.99
C GLN A 145 -42.20 -13.31 -23.87
N SER A 146 -42.30 -13.53 -25.19
CA SER A 146 -43.06 -12.75 -26.17
C SER A 146 -42.58 -13.06 -27.58
#